data_AF-A0A6L7GNI3-F1
#
_entry.id   AF-A0A6L7GNI3-F1
#
_cell.length_a   1.000
_cell.length_b   1.000
_cell.length_c   1.000
_cell.angle_alpha   90.00
_cell.angle_beta   90.00
_cell.angle_gamma   90.00
#
_symmetry.space_group_name_H-M   'P 1'
#
loop_
_entity.id
_entity.type
_entity.pdbx_description
1 polymer ?
#
loop_
_entity_poly.entity_id
_entity_poly.type
_entity_poly.pdbx_seq_one_letter_code
_entity_poly.pdbx_strand_id
1 'polypeptide(L)'
;MVIPTLLALAAVGSVPGGSAQATVVASEDFTGPAGVAPDPSVWTHDVGGGGWGNGERQVYTSSTRNARLDGRGHLVIEAHREGGRITSARLTTRGRYAFRWGTVAARIKVPIGTGLHPAFWLLGADLGTVGYPESGEIDIMEFVNAGTSWHTALHGPTHGGTHWQVTRSGPFWGLAGARFHTYAVHRVPGLIVMSIDDRVVSTYTPAMLPPNARWVFDKPMNVLLNLAVGGRWPGPVAPSTTFPARMLVDWVRFIPDTETGGSMSAT
;
A
#
# COMPACT_ATOMS: atom_id res chain seq x y z
N MET A 1 59.80 15.20 46.90
CA MET A 1 58.41 15.10 47.37
C MET A 1 57.62 16.26 46.77
N VAL A 2 57.11 16.09 45.56
CA VAL A 2 55.96 16.81 44.96
C VAL A 2 55.47 15.88 43.86
N ILE A 3 54.25 15.33 43.97
CA ILE A 3 53.65 14.44 42.96
C ILE A 3 52.70 15.30 42.11
N PRO A 4 52.77 15.26 40.76
CA PRO A 4 51.90 16.05 39.91
C PRO A 4 50.54 15.37 39.70
N THR A 5 49.50 16.19 39.68
CA THR A 5 48.11 15.83 39.40
C THR A 5 47.93 15.52 37.91
N LEU A 6 47.50 14.29 37.57
CA LEU A 6 47.04 13.95 36.22
C LEU A 6 45.51 14.10 36.14
N LEU A 7 45.06 14.96 35.21
CA LEU A 7 43.69 15.07 34.73
C LEU A 7 43.39 13.86 33.83
N ALA A 8 42.44 13.00 34.20
CA ALA A 8 41.94 11.94 33.33
C ALA A 8 40.75 12.46 32.52
N LEU A 9 40.95 12.64 31.21
CA LEU A 9 39.89 12.92 30.24
C LEU A 9 39.12 11.62 29.98
N ALA A 10 37.85 11.55 30.37
CA ALA A 10 37.00 10.42 30.05
C ALA A 10 36.65 10.44 28.55
N ALA A 11 37.10 9.42 27.82
CA ALA A 11 36.71 9.20 26.43
C ALA A 11 35.23 8.81 26.37
N VAL A 12 34.41 9.61 25.68
CA VAL A 12 33.02 9.28 25.37
C VAL A 12 33.05 8.21 24.28
N GLY A 13 32.70 6.97 24.64
CA GLY A 13 32.57 5.87 23.70
C GLY A 13 31.46 6.15 22.69
N SER A 14 31.80 6.12 21.40
CA SER A 14 30.86 6.15 20.29
C SER A 14 29.97 4.90 20.32
N VAL A 15 28.65 5.09 20.38
CA VAL A 15 27.67 4.01 20.19
C VAL A 15 27.70 3.58 18.72
N PRO A 16 27.94 2.30 18.39
CA PRO A 16 27.86 1.85 17.01
C PRO A 16 26.40 1.93 16.55
N GLY A 17 26.15 2.76 15.53
CA GLY A 17 24.91 2.73 14.76
C GLY A 17 24.84 1.45 13.95
N GLY A 18 24.22 0.42 14.51
CA GLY A 18 23.82 -0.77 13.76
C GLY A 18 22.48 -0.51 13.09
N SER A 19 22.48 -0.17 11.81
CA SER A 19 21.32 -0.44 10.97
C SER A 19 21.18 -1.95 10.88
N ALA A 20 20.31 -2.54 11.69
CA ALA A 20 19.88 -3.90 11.46
C ALA A 20 19.30 -3.95 10.04
N GLN A 21 20.05 -4.55 9.10
CA GLN A 21 19.48 -4.91 7.81
C GLN A 21 18.35 -5.89 8.11
N ALA A 22 17.12 -5.38 8.02
CA ALA A 22 15.94 -6.20 8.04
C ALA A 22 16.12 -7.33 7.02
N THR A 23 16.09 -8.58 7.46
CA THR A 23 16.12 -9.73 6.58
C THR A 23 14.86 -9.65 5.71
N VAL A 24 15.01 -9.31 4.44
CA VAL A 24 13.91 -9.27 3.47
C VAL A 24 13.50 -10.72 3.21
N VAL A 25 12.24 -11.08 3.49
CA VAL A 25 11.79 -12.49 3.34
C VAL A 25 10.95 -12.69 2.07
N ALA A 26 10.59 -11.62 1.35
CA ALA A 26 10.31 -11.67 -0.09
C ALA A 26 10.34 -10.25 -0.68
N SER A 27 10.76 -10.12 -1.94
CA SER A 27 10.69 -8.87 -2.70
C SER A 27 10.19 -9.12 -4.12
N GLU A 28 9.42 -8.18 -4.63
CA GLU A 28 9.11 -8.00 -6.03
C GLU A 28 9.84 -6.75 -6.50
N ASP A 29 10.97 -6.90 -7.20
CA ASP A 29 11.77 -5.77 -7.71
C ASP A 29 11.45 -5.44 -9.18
N PHE A 30 10.43 -6.10 -9.75
CA PHE A 30 9.89 -5.84 -11.09
C PHE A 30 10.94 -5.76 -12.22
N THR A 31 12.03 -6.51 -12.07
CA THR A 31 13.07 -6.64 -13.08
C THR A 31 12.61 -7.55 -14.22
N GLY A 32 12.94 -7.19 -15.45
CA GLY A 32 12.58 -7.99 -16.63
C GLY A 32 12.40 -7.12 -17.87
N PRO A 33 12.19 -7.74 -19.05
CA PRO A 33 12.02 -7.01 -20.30
C PRO A 33 10.77 -6.12 -20.31
N ALA A 34 10.85 -5.00 -21.02
CA ALA A 34 9.71 -4.10 -21.19
C ALA A 34 8.52 -4.81 -21.88
N GLY A 35 7.31 -4.57 -21.38
CA GLY A 35 6.07 -5.12 -21.95
C GLY A 35 5.65 -6.48 -21.38
N VAL A 36 6.50 -7.13 -20.58
CA VAL A 36 6.17 -8.40 -19.92
C VAL A 36 5.16 -8.15 -18.79
N ALA A 37 4.24 -9.09 -18.59
CA ALA A 37 3.27 -9.04 -17.49
C ALA A 37 3.97 -9.20 -16.11
N PRO A 38 3.34 -8.73 -15.02
CA PRO A 38 3.82 -9.03 -13.66
C PRO A 38 3.89 -10.53 -13.41
N ASP A 39 4.78 -10.99 -12.53
CA ASP A 39 4.98 -12.41 -12.24
C ASP A 39 3.65 -13.06 -11.80
N PRO A 40 3.10 -14.02 -12.58
CA PRO A 40 1.82 -14.64 -12.27
C PRO A 40 1.88 -15.59 -11.06
N SER A 41 3.08 -15.96 -10.58
CA SER A 41 3.25 -16.71 -9.33
C SER A 41 3.01 -15.83 -8.09
N VAL A 42 3.01 -14.51 -8.26
CA VAL A 42 2.85 -13.51 -7.21
C VAL A 42 1.57 -12.70 -7.38
N TRP A 43 1.25 -12.31 -8.62
CA TRP A 43 0.17 -11.38 -8.92
C TRP A 43 -0.97 -12.05 -9.69
N THR A 44 -2.17 -11.87 -9.17
CA THR A 44 -3.45 -12.16 -9.80
C THR A 44 -4.10 -10.85 -10.25
N HIS A 45 -4.69 -10.83 -11.45
CA HIS A 45 -5.42 -9.66 -11.94
C HIS A 45 -6.90 -9.75 -11.54
N ASP A 46 -7.39 -8.72 -10.85
CA ASP A 46 -8.82 -8.50 -10.70
C ASP A 46 -9.34 -7.79 -11.96
N VAL A 47 -10.21 -8.45 -12.71
CA VAL A 47 -10.74 -7.94 -13.99
C VAL A 47 -12.21 -7.56 -13.89
N GLY A 48 -12.63 -6.57 -14.68
CA GLY A 48 -14.03 -6.16 -14.77
C GLY A 48 -14.25 -4.68 -14.49
N GLY A 49 -15.46 -4.23 -14.86
CA GLY A 49 -15.99 -2.90 -14.55
C GLY A 49 -17.07 -2.98 -13.48
N GLY A 50 -18.09 -2.13 -13.57
CA GLY A 50 -19.19 -2.11 -12.60
C GLY A 50 -18.90 -1.31 -11.33
N GLY A 51 -17.75 -0.62 -11.30
CA GLY A 51 -17.47 0.44 -10.34
C GLY A 51 -17.08 -0.02 -8.93
N TRP A 52 -16.75 -1.30 -8.73
CA TRP A 52 -15.96 -1.79 -7.59
C TRP A 52 -16.44 -1.30 -6.21
N GLY A 53 -17.76 -1.17 -6.03
CA GLY A 53 -18.38 -0.65 -4.80
C GLY A 53 -18.37 0.88 -4.67
N ASN A 54 -17.54 1.59 -5.43
CA ASN A 54 -17.25 3.03 -5.30
C ASN A 54 -17.73 3.90 -6.46
N GLY A 55 -18.43 3.33 -7.45
CA GLY A 55 -18.88 4.06 -8.64
C GLY A 55 -17.73 4.42 -9.59
N GLU A 56 -16.63 3.67 -9.52
CA GLU A 56 -15.46 3.82 -10.38
C GLU A 56 -15.80 3.60 -11.87
N ARG A 57 -15.07 4.26 -12.78
CA ARG A 57 -15.42 4.30 -14.21
C ARG A 57 -14.57 3.39 -15.09
N GLN A 58 -13.42 2.94 -14.60
CA GLN A 58 -12.55 2.05 -15.36
C GLN A 58 -13.12 0.62 -15.43
N VAL A 59 -12.74 -0.07 -16.50
CA VAL A 59 -12.71 -1.54 -16.54
C VAL A 59 -11.28 -1.98 -16.25
N TYR A 60 -11.07 -2.71 -15.15
CA TYR A 60 -9.78 -3.35 -14.91
C TYR A 60 -9.58 -4.52 -15.88
N THR A 61 -8.38 -4.66 -16.43
CA THR A 61 -8.05 -5.71 -17.40
C THR A 61 -6.79 -6.46 -17.00
N SER A 62 -6.58 -7.64 -17.59
CA SER A 62 -5.33 -8.40 -17.51
C SER A 62 -4.38 -8.13 -18.68
N SER A 63 -4.63 -7.07 -19.47
CA SER A 63 -3.79 -6.73 -20.61
C SER A 63 -2.48 -6.08 -20.14
N THR A 64 -1.38 -6.43 -20.80
CA THR A 64 -0.08 -5.74 -20.60
C THR A 64 -0.13 -4.25 -20.97
N ARG A 65 -1.15 -3.84 -21.73
CA ARG A 65 -1.45 -2.42 -21.95
C ARG A 65 -1.78 -1.68 -20.64
N ASN A 66 -2.33 -2.36 -19.64
CA ASN A 66 -2.68 -1.80 -18.35
C ASN A 66 -1.74 -2.18 -17.20
N ALA A 67 -1.10 -3.37 -17.23
CA ALA A 67 -0.12 -3.78 -16.22
C ALA A 67 1.08 -4.49 -16.86
N ARG A 68 2.28 -3.90 -16.77
CA ARG A 68 3.50 -4.45 -17.38
C ARG A 68 4.77 -3.96 -16.71
N LEU A 69 5.87 -4.66 -16.95
CA LEU A 69 7.22 -4.17 -16.66
C LEU A 69 7.66 -3.13 -17.70
N ASP A 70 8.43 -2.13 -17.28
CA ASP A 70 8.94 -1.07 -18.18
C ASP A 70 10.34 -1.34 -18.76
N GLY A 71 11.00 -2.42 -18.35
CA GLY A 71 12.38 -2.72 -18.74
C GLY A 71 13.45 -1.96 -17.94
N ARG A 72 13.04 -1.19 -16.93
CA ARG A 72 13.91 -0.33 -16.10
C ARG A 72 13.77 -0.64 -14.61
N GLY A 73 13.16 -1.77 -14.27
CA GLY A 73 12.93 -2.19 -12.88
C GLY A 73 11.65 -1.63 -12.27
N HIS A 74 10.63 -1.29 -13.08
CA HIS A 74 9.35 -0.89 -12.53
C HIS A 74 8.19 -1.69 -13.12
N LEU A 75 7.21 -1.98 -12.26
CA LEU A 75 5.85 -2.25 -12.67
C LEU A 75 5.17 -0.93 -13.04
N VAL A 76 4.45 -0.95 -14.17
CA VAL A 76 3.59 0.13 -14.64
C VAL A 76 2.14 -0.32 -14.56
N ILE A 77 1.36 0.33 -13.71
CA ILE A 77 -0.11 0.29 -13.77
C ILE A 77 -0.57 1.53 -14.55
N GLU A 78 -1.14 1.33 -15.73
CA GLU A 78 -1.45 2.39 -16.69
C GLU A 78 -2.96 2.46 -16.99
N ALA A 79 -3.55 3.61 -16.65
CA ALA A 79 -4.91 3.92 -17.03
C ALA A 79 -4.94 4.59 -18.42
N HIS A 80 -5.93 4.21 -19.23
CA HIS A 80 -6.13 4.72 -20.59
C HIS A 80 -7.55 5.20 -20.80
N ARG A 81 -7.71 6.21 -21.67
CA ARG A 81 -8.99 6.70 -22.14
C ARG A 81 -9.03 6.71 -23.67
N GLU A 82 -9.93 5.94 -24.26
CA GLU A 82 -10.11 5.84 -25.72
C GLU A 82 -11.60 5.72 -26.04
N GLY A 83 -12.12 6.57 -26.92
CA GLY A 83 -13.53 6.53 -27.34
C GLY A 83 -14.53 6.60 -26.16
N GLY A 84 -14.19 7.32 -25.08
CA GLY A 84 -15.01 7.41 -23.87
C GLY A 84 -14.90 6.21 -22.92
N ARG A 85 -14.25 5.12 -23.33
CA ARG A 85 -13.95 3.96 -22.47
C ARG A 85 -12.68 4.20 -21.67
N ILE A 86 -12.73 3.85 -20.39
CA ILE A 86 -11.57 3.91 -19.49
C ILE A 86 -11.16 2.49 -19.10
N THR A 87 -9.86 2.21 -19.17
CA THR A 87 -9.28 0.93 -18.71
C THR A 87 -8.14 1.20 -17.74
N SER A 88 -7.88 0.27 -16.84
CA SER A 88 -6.75 0.31 -15.91
C SER A 88 -6.39 -1.12 -15.47
N ALA A 89 -5.55 -1.29 -14.45
CA ALA A 89 -5.30 -2.58 -13.81
C ALA A 89 -5.44 -2.51 -12.28
N ARG A 90 -5.79 -3.68 -11.72
CA ARG A 90 -5.83 -3.98 -10.28
C ARG A 90 -5.18 -5.33 -10.08
N LEU A 91 -4.09 -5.36 -9.32
CA LEU A 91 -3.31 -6.54 -9.01
C LEU A 91 -3.50 -6.91 -7.56
N THR A 92 -3.56 -8.19 -7.26
CA THR A 92 -3.65 -8.72 -5.89
C THR A 92 -2.80 -9.98 -5.73
N THR A 93 -2.30 -10.24 -4.52
CA THR A 93 -1.59 -11.50 -4.20
C THR A 93 -2.54 -12.65 -3.85
N ARG A 94 -3.87 -12.44 -3.98
CA ARG A 94 -4.88 -13.46 -3.70
C ARG A 94 -4.67 -14.73 -4.52
N GLY A 95 -4.74 -15.88 -3.85
CA GLY A 95 -4.52 -17.20 -4.46
C GLY A 95 -3.03 -17.50 -4.73
N ARG A 96 -2.14 -16.67 -4.19
CA ARG A 96 -0.68 -16.80 -4.27
C ARG A 96 -0.10 -16.85 -2.86
N TYR A 97 -0.21 -15.73 -2.13
CA TYR A 97 0.19 -15.66 -0.73
C TYR A 97 -0.51 -14.53 0.02
N ALA A 98 -0.66 -14.74 1.32
CA ALA A 98 -1.17 -13.77 2.27
C ALA A 98 -0.14 -13.45 3.35
N PHE A 99 -0.10 -12.18 3.73
CA PHE A 99 0.80 -11.62 4.72
C PHE A 99 0.10 -11.51 6.07
N ARG A 100 0.75 -11.97 7.15
CA ARG A 100 0.18 -11.87 8.51
C ARG A 100 0.87 -10.85 9.42
N TRP A 101 2.19 -10.89 9.62
CA TRP A 101 2.86 -10.00 10.58
C TRP A 101 4.18 -9.44 10.06
N GLY A 102 4.50 -8.23 10.52
CA GLY A 102 5.67 -7.47 10.12
C GLY A 102 5.31 -6.29 9.21
N THR A 103 6.22 -5.97 8.31
CA THR A 103 6.10 -4.83 7.41
C THR A 103 5.85 -5.26 5.96
N VAL A 104 4.84 -4.67 5.35
CA VAL A 104 4.71 -4.60 3.89
C VAL A 104 5.01 -3.18 3.46
N ALA A 105 5.94 -3.01 2.53
CA ALA A 105 6.33 -1.71 2.01
C ALA A 105 6.37 -1.73 0.48
N ALA A 106 6.08 -0.61 -0.15
CA ALA A 106 6.22 -0.43 -1.59
C ALA A 106 6.78 0.95 -1.91
N ARG A 107 7.68 1.02 -2.90
CA ARG A 107 8.20 2.28 -3.41
C ARG A 107 7.47 2.66 -4.69
N ILE A 108 6.63 3.69 -4.59
CA ILE A 108 5.62 4.01 -5.61
C ILE A 108 5.74 5.47 -6.02
N LYS A 109 5.65 5.73 -7.32
CA LYS A 109 5.37 7.05 -7.88
C LYS A 109 3.94 7.05 -8.43
N VAL A 110 3.08 7.88 -7.87
CA VAL A 110 1.66 7.93 -8.22
C VAL A 110 1.39 8.94 -9.34
N PRO A 111 0.35 8.76 -10.17
CA PRO A 111 -0.13 9.81 -11.06
C PRO A 111 -1.00 10.81 -10.28
N ILE A 112 -1.09 12.04 -10.79
CA ILE A 112 -2.00 13.08 -10.27
C ILE A 112 -2.87 13.63 -11.41
N GLY A 113 -4.11 13.97 -11.09
CA GLY A 113 -5.11 14.45 -12.04
C GLY A 113 -6.52 14.21 -11.54
N THR A 114 -7.44 15.14 -11.79
CA THR A 114 -8.82 15.06 -11.28
C THR A 114 -9.53 13.79 -11.73
N GLY A 115 -10.04 13.01 -10.79
CA GLY A 115 -10.63 11.70 -11.02
C GLY A 115 -9.65 10.54 -10.92
N LEU A 116 -8.35 10.74 -10.75
CA LEU A 116 -7.40 9.64 -10.52
C LEU A 116 -7.38 9.24 -9.04
N HIS A 117 -7.33 7.94 -8.78
CA HIS A 117 -7.29 7.35 -7.45
C HIS A 117 -6.34 6.13 -7.40
N PRO A 118 -5.02 6.34 -7.34
CA PRO A 118 -4.03 5.29 -7.07
C PRO A 118 -4.12 4.80 -5.61
N ALA A 119 -3.97 3.48 -5.42
CA ALA A 119 -4.03 2.86 -4.10
C ALA A 119 -3.01 1.71 -3.93
N PHE A 120 -2.50 1.58 -2.70
CA PHE A 120 -1.74 0.44 -2.19
C PHE A 120 -2.31 0.08 -0.81
N TRP A 121 -2.78 -1.16 -0.69
CA TRP A 121 -3.68 -1.54 0.40
C TRP A 121 -3.70 -3.06 0.63
N LEU A 122 -4.30 -3.49 1.73
CA LEU A 122 -4.49 -4.89 2.09
C LEU A 122 -5.96 -5.23 2.26
N LEU A 123 -6.33 -6.46 1.90
CA LEU A 123 -7.69 -6.98 2.09
C LEU A 123 -7.64 -8.40 2.68
N GLY A 124 -8.54 -8.72 3.60
CA GLY A 124 -8.60 -10.03 4.27
C GLY A 124 -8.53 -11.20 3.31
N ALA A 125 -7.66 -12.17 3.58
CA ALA A 125 -7.51 -13.35 2.73
C ALA A 125 -8.78 -14.23 2.69
N ASP A 126 -9.64 -14.07 3.69
CA ASP A 126 -10.93 -14.73 3.86
C ASP A 126 -12.10 -14.00 3.17
N LEU A 127 -11.86 -12.98 2.35
CA LEU A 127 -12.92 -12.22 1.64
C LEU A 127 -13.93 -13.11 0.92
N GLY A 128 -13.48 -14.17 0.25
CA GLY A 128 -14.36 -15.10 -0.47
C GLY A 128 -15.26 -15.94 0.45
N THR A 129 -14.94 -16.02 1.74
CA THR A 129 -15.67 -16.81 2.74
C THR A 129 -16.56 -15.93 3.62
N VAL A 130 -16.05 -14.79 4.10
CA VAL A 130 -16.78 -13.93 5.06
C VAL A 130 -17.37 -12.68 4.43
N GLY A 131 -16.93 -12.29 3.23
CA GLY A 131 -17.39 -11.10 2.54
C GLY A 131 -16.84 -9.78 3.10
N TYR A 132 -17.30 -8.67 2.52
CA TYR A 132 -17.02 -7.31 3.00
C TYR A 132 -18.20 -6.83 3.85
N PRO A 133 -17.98 -6.15 5.00
CA PRO A 133 -16.70 -5.67 5.53
C PRO A 133 -16.01 -6.63 6.52
N GLU A 134 -16.56 -7.84 6.75
CA GLU A 134 -16.04 -8.81 7.73
C GLU A 134 -14.59 -9.24 7.47
N SER A 135 -14.17 -9.23 6.21
CA SER A 135 -12.79 -9.53 5.82
C SER A 135 -11.77 -8.49 6.30
N GLY A 136 -12.17 -7.25 6.55
CA GLY A 136 -11.28 -6.16 6.94
C GLY A 136 -10.41 -5.63 5.80
N GLU A 137 -10.15 -4.33 5.83
CA GLU A 137 -9.37 -3.59 4.83
C GLU A 137 -8.37 -2.64 5.52
N ILE A 138 -7.15 -2.55 4.99
CA ILE A 138 -6.10 -1.64 5.47
C ILE A 138 -5.55 -0.84 4.29
N ASP A 139 -5.86 0.44 4.23
CA ASP A 139 -5.41 1.33 3.15
C ASP A 139 -4.11 2.03 3.57
N ILE A 140 -3.00 1.57 3.00
CA ILE A 140 -1.64 2.01 3.34
C ILE A 140 -1.33 3.35 2.66
N MET A 141 -1.80 3.51 1.43
CA MET A 141 -1.67 4.71 0.63
C MET A 141 -2.86 4.83 -0.29
N GLU A 142 -3.59 5.93 -0.15
CA GLU A 142 -4.53 6.44 -1.15
C GLU A 142 -4.24 7.92 -1.42
N PHE A 143 -4.26 8.29 -2.70
CA PHE A 143 -4.30 9.69 -3.14
C PHE A 143 -5.45 9.89 -4.09
N VAL A 144 -6.04 11.08 -4.06
CA VAL A 144 -7.03 11.49 -5.06
C VAL A 144 -6.60 12.79 -5.73
N ASN A 145 -7.01 12.95 -6.98
CA ASN A 145 -6.94 14.23 -7.70
C ASN A 145 -5.52 14.81 -7.75
N ALA A 146 -5.32 16.00 -7.18
CA ALA A 146 -4.03 16.68 -7.17
C ALA A 146 -2.98 16.02 -6.25
N GLY A 147 -3.38 15.02 -5.44
CA GLY A 147 -2.47 14.33 -4.54
C GLY A 147 -1.88 15.23 -3.46
N THR A 148 -2.61 16.25 -3.02
CA THR A 148 -2.15 17.24 -2.03
C THR A 148 -2.27 16.75 -0.59
N SER A 149 -2.99 15.65 -0.37
CA SER A 149 -3.18 15.02 0.94
C SER A 149 -2.95 13.52 0.81
N TRP A 150 -2.23 12.95 1.77
CA TRP A 150 -2.17 11.50 1.92
C TRP A 150 -3.38 11.03 2.72
N HIS A 151 -3.82 9.80 2.45
CA HIS A 151 -4.90 9.15 3.16
C HIS A 151 -4.52 7.72 3.52
N THR A 152 -4.88 7.35 4.74
CA THR A 152 -4.84 5.98 5.23
C THR A 152 -6.13 5.65 5.93
N ALA A 153 -6.59 4.41 5.84
CA ALA A 153 -7.83 4.00 6.47
C ALA A 153 -7.81 2.57 6.95
N LEU A 154 -8.70 2.29 7.91
CA LEU A 154 -9.12 0.95 8.27
C LEU A 154 -10.63 0.83 8.02
N HIS A 155 -11.04 -0.31 7.47
CA HIS A 155 -12.45 -0.67 7.36
C HIS A 155 -12.70 -2.03 7.98
N GLY A 156 -13.87 -2.18 8.60
CA GLY A 156 -14.27 -3.45 9.20
C GLY A 156 -15.74 -3.49 9.60
N PRO A 157 -16.17 -4.59 10.24
CA PRO A 157 -17.53 -4.76 10.72
C PRO A 157 -17.70 -4.25 12.15
N THR A 158 -18.90 -3.79 12.50
CA THR A 158 -19.32 -3.67 13.89
C THR A 158 -19.77 -5.03 14.43
N HIS A 159 -20.02 -5.13 15.74
CA HIS A 159 -20.64 -6.31 16.34
C HIS A 159 -22.05 -6.60 15.78
N GLY A 160 -22.72 -5.61 15.18
CA GLY A 160 -23.99 -5.76 14.47
C GLY A 160 -23.85 -6.04 12.97
N GLY A 161 -22.63 -6.25 12.45
CA GLY A 161 -22.37 -6.55 11.04
C GLY A 161 -22.41 -5.34 10.09
N THR A 162 -22.57 -4.12 10.60
CA THR A 162 -22.52 -2.91 9.76
C THR A 162 -21.08 -2.48 9.49
N HIS A 163 -20.86 -1.75 8.40
CA HIS A 163 -19.56 -1.18 8.05
C HIS A 163 -19.17 -0.03 9.00
N TRP A 164 -17.89 0.01 9.36
CA TRP A 164 -17.24 1.20 9.92
C TRP A 164 -15.96 1.52 9.15
N GLN A 165 -15.55 2.79 9.23
CA GLN A 165 -14.29 3.30 8.68
C GLN A 165 -13.63 4.25 9.69
N VAL A 166 -12.31 4.17 9.81
CA VAL A 166 -11.50 5.22 10.46
C VAL A 166 -10.41 5.68 9.50
N THR A 167 -10.49 6.94 9.10
CA THR A 167 -9.52 7.56 8.18
C THR A 167 -8.59 8.49 8.95
N ARG A 168 -7.31 8.47 8.59
CA ARG A 168 -6.35 9.50 8.94
C ARG A 168 -5.82 10.11 7.65
N SER A 169 -5.60 11.42 7.66
CA SER A 169 -5.13 12.16 6.50
C SER A 169 -4.39 13.39 6.95
N GLY A 170 -3.52 13.90 6.08
CA GLY A 170 -2.84 15.16 6.30
C GLY A 170 -2.29 15.73 5.00
N PRO A 171 -1.81 16.98 5.03
CA PRO A 171 -1.15 17.56 3.87
C PRO A 171 0.07 16.71 3.50
N PHE A 172 0.24 16.48 2.20
CA PHE A 172 1.43 15.82 1.68
C PHE A 172 2.57 16.83 1.58
N TRP A 173 3.76 16.44 2.05
CA TRP A 173 4.94 17.30 2.01
C TRP A 173 5.60 17.22 0.62
N GLY A 174 5.05 17.97 -0.32
CA GLY A 174 5.55 18.09 -1.69
C GLY A 174 4.51 17.69 -2.72
N LEU A 175 4.98 17.22 -3.87
CA LEU A 175 4.13 16.79 -4.99
C LEU A 175 4.16 15.26 -5.07
N ALA A 176 3.07 14.60 -4.66
CA ALA A 176 2.98 13.13 -4.64
C ALA A 176 3.35 12.48 -5.99
N GLY A 177 3.00 13.14 -7.10
CA GLY A 177 3.32 12.65 -8.45
C GLY A 177 4.69 13.03 -9.01
N ALA A 178 5.54 13.76 -8.27
CA ALA A 178 6.82 14.21 -8.79
C ALA A 178 7.90 13.11 -8.76
N ARG A 179 7.95 12.33 -7.68
CA ARG A 179 8.99 11.32 -7.43
C ARG A 179 8.42 10.06 -6.79
N PHE A 180 9.25 9.03 -6.67
CA PHE A 180 8.93 7.86 -5.87
C PHE A 180 9.02 8.19 -4.39
N HIS A 181 8.10 7.61 -3.63
CA HIS A 181 8.04 7.63 -2.18
C HIS A 181 7.87 6.20 -1.67
N THR A 182 8.33 5.92 -0.45
CA THR A 182 8.11 4.63 0.19
C THR A 182 6.88 4.71 1.07
N TYR A 183 5.91 3.82 0.85
CA TYR A 183 4.72 3.66 1.66
C TYR A 183 4.78 2.32 2.37
N ALA A 184 4.54 2.28 3.67
CA ALA A 184 4.67 1.05 4.43
C ALA A 184 3.61 0.91 5.51
N VAL A 185 3.21 -0.33 5.77
CA VAL A 185 2.45 -0.71 6.96
C VAL A 185 3.27 -1.72 7.75
N HIS A 186 3.45 -1.46 9.03
CA HIS A 186 3.90 -2.43 10.02
C HIS A 186 2.70 -2.88 10.86
N ARG A 187 2.53 -4.19 11.02
CA ARG A 187 1.38 -4.78 11.71
C ARG A 187 1.79 -5.98 12.56
N VAL A 188 1.29 -5.97 13.78
CA VAL A 188 1.39 -7.04 14.79
C VAL A 188 0.03 -7.14 15.49
N PRO A 189 -0.24 -8.16 16.33
CA PRO A 189 -1.53 -8.25 17.02
C PRO A 189 -1.93 -6.95 17.71
N GLY A 190 -3.11 -6.41 17.36
CA GLY A 190 -3.66 -5.19 17.97
C GLY A 190 -2.96 -3.87 17.63
N LEU A 191 -2.00 -3.85 16.69
CA LEU A 191 -1.28 -2.63 16.30
C LEU A 191 -1.05 -2.57 14.79
N ILE A 192 -1.42 -1.44 14.19
CA ILE A 192 -1.10 -1.09 12.81
C ILE A 192 -0.45 0.29 12.79
N VAL A 193 0.73 0.39 12.19
CA VAL A 193 1.49 1.63 12.02
C VAL A 193 1.76 1.84 10.54
N MET A 194 1.42 3.00 10.01
CA MET A 194 1.67 3.35 8.62
C MET A 194 2.66 4.50 8.52
N SER A 195 3.52 4.44 7.51
CA SER A 195 4.57 5.42 7.27
C SER A 195 4.71 5.76 5.80
N ILE A 196 5.20 6.99 5.57
CA ILE A 196 5.58 7.51 4.26
C ILE A 196 6.99 8.07 4.38
N ASP A 197 7.93 7.61 3.55
CA ASP A 197 9.35 7.97 3.62
C ASP A 197 9.91 7.89 5.06
N ASP A 198 9.68 6.75 5.72
CA ASP A 198 10.08 6.45 7.11
C ASP A 198 9.44 7.33 8.20
N ARG A 199 8.58 8.29 7.82
CA ARG A 199 7.79 9.08 8.76
C ARG A 199 6.47 8.39 9.06
N VAL A 200 6.23 8.05 10.33
CA VAL A 200 4.92 7.58 10.79
C VAL A 200 3.87 8.65 10.56
N VAL A 201 2.81 8.30 9.84
CA VAL A 201 1.65 9.17 9.55
C VAL A 201 0.40 8.74 10.31
N SER A 202 0.30 7.44 10.61
CA SER A 202 -0.88 6.86 11.24
C SER A 202 -0.52 5.72 12.18
N THR A 203 -1.23 5.65 13.30
CA THR A 203 -1.23 4.51 14.21
C THR A 203 -2.68 4.18 14.56
N TYR A 204 -2.98 2.89 14.56
CA TYR A 204 -4.29 2.34 14.90
C TYR A 204 -4.13 1.21 15.91
N THR A 205 -5.02 1.20 16.89
CA THR A 205 -5.18 0.14 17.89
C THR A 205 -6.67 -0.11 18.09
N PRO A 206 -7.08 -1.25 18.68
CA PRO A 206 -8.48 -1.50 19.02
C PRO A 206 -9.14 -0.36 19.81
N ALA A 207 -8.39 0.29 20.71
CA ALA A 207 -8.87 1.41 21.53
C ALA A 207 -9.19 2.69 20.74
N MET A 208 -8.71 2.80 19.50
CA MET A 208 -8.96 3.95 18.62
C MET A 208 -10.15 3.74 17.68
N LEU A 209 -10.78 2.55 17.70
CA LEU A 209 -11.92 2.26 16.86
C LEU A 209 -13.22 2.90 17.38
N PRO A 210 -14.21 3.15 16.52
CA PRO A 210 -15.51 3.63 16.95
C PRO A 210 -16.18 2.66 17.94
N PRO A 211 -17.12 3.14 18.78
CA PRO A 211 -17.93 2.25 19.61
C PRO A 211 -18.56 1.14 18.78
N ASN A 212 -18.60 -0.07 19.34
CA ASN A 212 -19.11 -1.30 18.72
C ASN A 212 -18.32 -1.82 17.50
N ALA A 213 -17.21 -1.21 17.10
CA ALA A 213 -16.34 -1.75 16.05
C ALA A 213 -15.65 -3.06 16.50
N ARG A 214 -15.43 -3.98 15.56
CA ARG A 214 -14.61 -5.18 15.77
C ARG A 214 -13.23 -5.00 15.13
N TRP A 215 -12.19 -5.37 15.87
CA TRP A 215 -10.84 -5.48 15.32
C TRP A 215 -10.71 -6.80 14.55
N VAL A 216 -10.61 -6.74 13.22
CA VAL A 216 -10.58 -7.92 12.33
C VAL A 216 -9.26 -8.07 11.57
N PHE A 217 -8.21 -7.37 11.99
CA PHE A 217 -6.95 -7.28 11.25
C PHE A 217 -5.90 -8.32 11.68
N ASP A 218 -6.17 -9.08 12.74
CA ASP A 218 -5.24 -10.06 13.32
C ASP A 218 -5.17 -11.41 12.57
N LYS A 219 -5.20 -11.35 11.24
CA LYS A 219 -5.33 -12.50 10.32
C LYS A 219 -4.60 -12.24 9.00
N PRO A 220 -4.29 -13.27 8.19
CA PRO A 220 -3.62 -13.07 6.90
C PRO A 220 -4.42 -12.15 5.95
N MET A 221 -3.73 -11.26 5.23
CA MET A 221 -4.32 -10.37 4.24
C MET A 221 -3.50 -10.37 2.95
N ASN A 222 -4.18 -10.24 1.81
CA ASN A 222 -3.55 -10.11 0.51
C ASN A 222 -3.17 -8.65 0.26
N VAL A 223 -2.09 -8.44 -0.50
CA VAL A 223 -1.70 -7.11 -0.98
C VAL A 223 -2.47 -6.77 -2.25
N LEU A 224 -2.80 -5.48 -2.43
CA LEU A 224 -3.41 -4.94 -3.63
C LEU A 224 -2.72 -3.66 -4.10
N LEU A 225 -2.64 -3.52 -5.43
CA LEU A 225 -2.18 -2.33 -6.14
C LEU A 225 -3.16 -2.01 -7.26
N ASN A 226 -3.64 -0.77 -7.35
CA ASN A 226 -4.48 -0.35 -8.47
C ASN A 226 -4.41 1.14 -8.75
N LEU A 227 -4.87 1.50 -9.95
CA LEU A 227 -5.16 2.87 -10.33
C LEU A 227 -6.63 2.98 -10.73
N ALA A 228 -7.48 3.36 -9.77
CA ALA A 228 -8.88 3.66 -10.04
C ALA A 228 -9.01 5.00 -10.78
N VAL A 229 -10.10 5.12 -11.56
CA VAL A 229 -10.41 6.31 -12.33
C VAL A 229 -11.89 6.64 -12.22
N GLY A 230 -12.20 7.84 -11.76
CA GLY A 230 -13.52 8.23 -11.29
C GLY A 230 -13.88 7.56 -9.96
N GLY A 231 -15.12 7.73 -9.55
CA GLY A 231 -15.62 7.21 -8.28
C GLY A 231 -16.25 8.31 -7.44
N ARG A 232 -16.99 7.92 -6.39
CA ARG A 232 -17.68 8.87 -5.49
C ARG A 232 -16.72 9.84 -4.82
N TRP A 233 -15.53 9.36 -4.44
CA TRP A 233 -14.55 10.17 -3.72
C TRP A 233 -13.69 11.08 -4.62
N PRO A 234 -12.95 10.57 -5.63
CA PRO A 234 -12.19 11.45 -6.52
C PRO A 234 -13.10 12.30 -7.42
N GLY A 235 -14.35 11.90 -7.61
CA GLY A 235 -15.32 12.60 -8.44
C GLY A 235 -15.20 12.26 -9.93
N PRO A 236 -15.88 13.01 -10.80
CA PRO A 236 -15.80 12.79 -12.25
C PRO A 236 -14.40 13.12 -12.76
N VAL A 237 -13.99 12.41 -13.82
CA VAL A 237 -12.70 12.68 -14.47
C VAL A 237 -12.81 13.95 -15.30
N ALA A 238 -12.01 14.96 -14.97
CA ALA A 238 -12.02 16.24 -15.67
C ALA A 238 -11.46 16.11 -17.10
N PRO A 239 -11.90 16.93 -18.07
CA PRO A 239 -11.30 16.99 -19.40
C PRO A 239 -9.80 17.30 -19.40
N SER A 240 -9.30 18.00 -18.37
CA SER A 240 -7.88 18.33 -18.18
C SER A 240 -7.03 17.15 -17.68
N THR A 241 -7.63 16.01 -17.34
CA THR A 241 -6.90 14.84 -16.86
C THR A 241 -6.11 14.21 -17.99
N THR A 242 -4.79 14.17 -17.86
CA THR A 242 -3.91 13.59 -18.88
C THR A 242 -3.96 12.06 -18.86
N PHE A 243 -4.14 11.46 -20.04
CA PHE A 243 -4.00 10.03 -20.27
C PHE A 243 -2.91 9.76 -21.32
N PRO A 244 -2.18 8.63 -21.26
CA PRO A 244 -2.26 7.63 -20.19
C PRO A 244 -1.73 8.14 -18.85
N ALA A 245 -2.37 7.71 -17.76
CA ALA A 245 -1.93 8.01 -16.39
C ALA A 245 -1.22 6.78 -15.82
N ARG A 246 -0.07 6.97 -15.18
CA ARG A 246 0.82 5.88 -14.76
C ARG A 246 1.11 5.92 -13.27
N MET A 247 0.84 4.81 -12.60
CA MET A 247 1.41 4.48 -11.29
C MET A 247 2.61 3.56 -11.54
N LEU A 248 3.78 4.00 -11.10
CA LEU A 248 5.02 3.22 -11.19
C LEU A 248 5.34 2.63 -9.82
N VAL A 249 5.65 1.35 -9.78
CA VAL A 249 6.08 0.65 -8.57
C VAL A 249 7.47 0.10 -8.83
N ASP A 250 8.43 0.56 -8.03
CA ASP A 250 9.84 0.14 -8.09
C ASP A 250 10.03 -1.21 -7.40
N TRP A 251 9.45 -1.36 -6.20
CA TRP A 251 9.43 -2.65 -5.54
C TRP A 251 8.28 -2.78 -4.56
N VAL A 252 7.96 -4.02 -4.21
CA VAL A 252 7.16 -4.39 -3.03
C VAL A 252 8.00 -5.33 -2.17
N ARG A 253 8.08 -5.08 -0.86
CA ARG A 253 8.88 -5.86 0.09
C ARG A 253 8.04 -6.34 1.26
N PHE A 254 8.31 -7.57 1.66
CA PHE A 254 7.72 -8.25 2.80
C PHE A 254 8.82 -8.55 3.81
N ILE A 255 8.68 -7.96 4.99
CA ILE A 255 9.64 -8.09 6.08
C ILE A 255 8.87 -8.66 7.27
N PRO A 256 9.01 -9.97 7.57
CA PRO A 256 8.35 -10.59 8.69
C PRO A 256 8.81 -10.01 10.02
N ASP A 257 7.88 -9.94 10.95
CA ASP A 257 8.21 -9.62 12.32
C ASP A 257 8.85 -10.83 13.01
N THR A 258 10.04 -10.65 13.59
CA THR A 258 10.80 -11.77 14.17
C THR A 258 10.29 -12.19 15.55
N GLU A 259 9.60 -11.31 16.28
CA GLU A 259 9.13 -11.58 17.63
C GLU A 259 7.74 -12.24 17.63
N THR A 260 6.86 -11.85 16.72
CA THR A 260 5.51 -12.41 16.57
C THR A 260 5.42 -13.59 15.61
N GLY A 261 6.57 -14.09 15.14
CA GLY A 261 6.65 -15.24 14.23
C GLY A 261 6.04 -14.94 12.86
N GLY A 262 6.32 -13.75 12.31
CA GLY A 262 5.81 -13.32 11.01
C GLY A 262 6.09 -14.35 9.92
N SER A 263 5.07 -14.61 9.11
CA SER A 263 5.15 -15.54 7.99
C SER A 263 4.38 -15.00 6.79
N MET A 264 4.84 -15.39 5.60
CA MET A 264 3.99 -15.42 4.41
C MET A 264 3.49 -16.85 4.24
N SER A 265 2.20 -17.01 3.98
CA SER A 265 1.60 -18.31 3.76
C SER A 265 1.06 -18.38 2.34
N ALA A 266 1.35 -19.47 1.63
CA ALA A 266 0.68 -19.77 0.37
C ALA A 266 -0.83 -19.93 0.63
N THR A 267 -1.64 -19.41 -0.28
CA THR A 267 -3.12 -19.39 -0.16
C THR A 267 -3.77 -20.22 -1.25
#